data_AF-A0A842PNS6-F1
#
_entry.id   AF-A0A842PNS6-F1
#
_cell.length_a   1.000
_cell.length_b   1.000
_cell.length_c   1.000
_cell.angle_alpha   90.00
_cell.angle_beta   90.00
_cell.angle_gamma   90.00
#
_symmetry.space_group_name_H-M   'P 1'
#
loop_
_entity.id
_entity.type
_entity.pdbx_description
1 polymer ?
#
loop_
_entity_poly.entity_id
_entity_poly.type
_entity_poly.pdbx_seq_one_letter_code
_entity_poly.pdbx_strand_id
1 'polypeptide(L)' 'MTRRATLRTTHDDADIVAGALEPDNTESMHSRVEGDELVTTIERDSTGGLHATVDDYVVNVTVAETVIEATRTHTDTNHE' A
#
# COMPACT_ATOMS: atom_id res chain seq x y z
N MET A 1 4.42 -23.79 9.50
CA MET A 1 5.20 -22.58 9.82
C MET A 1 4.70 -21.48 8.92
N THR A 2 4.23 -20.38 9.46
CA THR A 2 3.89 -19.18 8.69
C THR A 2 5.15 -18.45 8.24
N ARG A 3 5.08 -17.80 7.09
CA ARG A 3 6.13 -17.01 6.44
C ARG A 3 5.64 -15.58 6.50
N ARG A 4 6.54 -14.67 6.83
CA ARG A 4 6.19 -13.28 7.12
C ARG A 4 7.08 -12.33 6.34
N ALA A 5 6.48 -11.29 5.76
CA ALA A 5 7.19 -10.13 5.23
C ALA A 5 6.66 -8.87 5.91
N THR A 6 7.54 -7.88 6.09
CA THR A 6 7.16 -6.53 6.52
C THR A 6 7.70 -5.55 5.48
N LEU A 7 6.79 -4.82 4.85
CA LEU A 7 7.08 -3.76 3.90
C LEU A 7 6.95 -2.42 4.59
N ARG A 8 7.81 -1.49 4.20
CA ARG A 8 7.86 -0.11 4.67
C ARG A 8 8.01 0.77 3.44
N THR A 9 7.05 1.66 3.25
CA THR A 9 7.01 2.56 2.09
C THR A 9 6.68 3.96 2.57
N THR A 10 7.44 4.94 2.10
CA THR A 10 7.28 6.35 2.46
C THR A 10 6.40 7.04 1.43
N HIS A 11 5.45 7.86 1.90
CA HIS A 11 4.47 8.55 1.07
C HIS A 11 4.23 9.97 1.60
N ASP A 12 4.00 10.93 0.72
CA ASP A 12 3.64 12.30 1.12
C ASP A 12 2.32 12.35 1.92
N ASP A 13 1.35 11.50 1.54
CA ASP A 13 0.04 11.35 2.19
C ASP A 13 -0.20 9.88 2.59
N ALA A 14 0.57 9.38 3.55
CA ALA A 14 0.53 7.98 3.97
C ALA A 14 -0.87 7.48 4.40
N ASP A 15 -1.68 8.34 5.04
CA ASP A 15 -3.07 8.00 5.42
C ASP A 15 -3.99 7.80 4.20
N ILE A 16 -3.80 8.59 3.13
CA ILE A 16 -4.58 8.44 1.90
C ILE A 16 -4.21 7.14 1.19
N VAL A 17 -2.90 6.85 1.10
CA VAL A 17 -2.41 5.59 0.53
C VAL A 17 -2.92 4.39 1.34
N ALA A 18 -2.88 4.47 2.68
CA ALA A 18 -3.41 3.41 3.54
C ALA A 18 -4.91 3.18 3.32
N GLY A 19 -5.71 4.25 3.23
CA GLY A 19 -7.14 4.15 2.95
C GLY A 19 -7.45 3.60 1.56
N ALA A 20 -6.61 3.90 0.55
CA ALA A 20 -6.76 3.35 -0.80
C ALA A 20 -6.48 1.83 -0.84
N LEU A 21 -5.57 1.34 0.01
CA LEU A 21 -5.17 -0.07 0.07
C LEU A 21 -6.01 -0.91 1.04
N GLU A 22 -6.73 -0.28 1.99
CA GLU A 22 -7.58 -0.95 2.98
C GLU A 22 -8.57 -1.96 2.36
N PRO A 23 -9.28 -1.66 1.26
CA PRO A 23 -10.27 -2.58 0.70
C PRO A 23 -9.70 -3.92 0.21
N ASP A 24 -8.43 -3.94 -0.20
CA ASP A 24 -7.75 -5.14 -0.70
C ASP A 24 -7.02 -5.91 0.41
N ASN A 25 -6.92 -5.33 1.62
CA ASN A 25 -6.30 -6.02 2.73
C ASN A 25 -7.17 -7.18 3.22
N THR A 26 -6.54 -8.34 3.36
CA THR A 26 -7.15 -9.54 3.93
C THR A 26 -6.79 -9.67 5.42
N GLU A 27 -7.43 -10.57 6.17
CA GLU A 27 -7.10 -10.83 7.59
C GLU A 27 -5.62 -11.18 7.86
N SER A 28 -4.94 -11.66 6.82
CA SER A 28 -3.53 -12.02 6.83
C SER A 28 -2.57 -10.86 6.50
N MET A 29 -3.12 -9.65 6.36
CA MET A 29 -2.42 -8.41 6.05
C MET A 29 -2.78 -7.36 7.09
N HIS A 30 -1.78 -6.76 7.71
CA HIS A 30 -1.97 -5.73 8.71
C HIS A 30 -1.16 -4.51 8.34
N SER A 31 -1.85 -3.40 8.09
CA SER A 31 -1.26 -2.12 7.68
C SER A 31 -1.41 -1.11 8.81
N ARG A 32 -0.41 -0.24 9.00
CA ARG A 32 -0.46 0.89 9.93
C ARG A 32 0.39 2.04 9.40
N VAL A 33 -0.03 3.27 9.66
CA VAL A 33 0.73 4.47 9.33
C VAL A 33 1.59 4.86 10.54
N GLU A 34 2.87 5.14 10.28
CA GLU A 34 3.86 5.64 11.23
C GLU A 34 4.51 6.91 10.67
N GLY A 35 3.85 8.06 10.86
CA GLY A 35 4.31 9.32 10.25
C GLY A 35 4.04 9.33 8.74
N ASP A 36 5.10 9.43 7.95
CA ASP A 36 5.08 9.34 6.49
C ASP A 36 5.26 7.90 5.97
N GLU A 37 5.41 6.91 6.85
CA GLU A 37 5.60 5.51 6.48
C GLU A 37 4.31 4.69 6.60
N LEU A 38 3.93 3.98 5.53
CA LEU A 38 2.98 2.89 5.59
C LEU A 38 3.73 1.57 5.84
N VAL A 39 3.41 0.93 6.95
CA VAL A 39 4.00 -0.35 7.38
C VAL A 39 2.98 -1.46 7.24
N THR A 40 3.26 -2.41 6.36
CA THR A 40 2.38 -3.56 6.10
C THR A 40 3.07 -4.87 6.38
N THR A 41 2.46 -5.68 7.24
CA THR A 41 2.91 -7.04 7.53
C THR A 41 1.99 -8.04 6.85
N ILE A 42 2.58 -9.00 6.14
CA ILE A 42 1.87 -10.04 5.39
C ILE A 42 2.30 -11.40 5.90
N GLU A 43 1.34 -12.27 6.20
CA GLU A 43 1.59 -13.64 6.64
C GLU A 43 0.97 -14.67 5.70
N ARG A 44 1.73 -15.69 5.31
CA ARG A 44 1.28 -16.77 4.42
C ARG A 44 1.87 -18.12 4.82
N ASP A 45 1.22 -19.21 4.45
CA ASP A 45 1.69 -20.56 4.79
C ASP A 45 2.87 -21.05 3.93
N SER A 46 3.04 -20.46 2.75
CA SER A 46 4.09 -20.83 1.80
C SER A 46 4.89 -19.61 1.34
N THR A 47 6.15 -19.82 0.98
CA THR A 47 7.00 -18.78 0.40
C THR A 47 6.46 -18.29 -0.94
N GLY A 48 5.91 -19.20 -1.77
CA GLY A 48 5.29 -18.84 -3.05
C GLY A 48 4.06 -17.96 -2.87
N GLY A 49 3.20 -18.29 -1.89
CA GLY A 49 2.05 -17.46 -1.55
C GLY A 49 2.47 -16.11 -0.98
N LEU A 50 3.51 -16.06 -0.13
CA LEU A 50 4.06 -14.79 0.36
C LEU A 50 4.60 -13.94 -0.79
N HIS A 51 5.37 -14.53 -1.70
CA HIS A 51 5.92 -13.83 -2.86
C HIS A 51 4.81 -13.22 -3.72
N ALA A 52 3.81 -14.00 -4.10
CA ALA A 52 2.69 -13.52 -4.92
C ALA A 52 1.96 -12.35 -4.24
N THR A 53 1.61 -12.47 -2.96
CA THR A 53 0.93 -11.37 -2.25
C THR A 53 1.82 -10.13 -2.09
N VAL A 54 3.12 -10.30 -1.86
CA VAL A 54 4.06 -9.16 -1.79
C VAL A 54 4.14 -8.45 -3.14
N ASP A 55 4.22 -9.19 -4.25
CA ASP A 55 4.25 -8.66 -5.61
C ASP A 55 2.97 -7.87 -5.94
N ASP A 56 1.81 -8.47 -5.70
CA ASP A 56 0.49 -7.83 -5.88
C ASP A 56 0.38 -6.56 -5.03
N TYR A 57 0.83 -6.61 -3.76
CA TYR A 57 0.76 -5.47 -2.85
C TYR A 57 1.62 -4.29 -3.31
N VAL A 58 2.83 -4.53 -3.83
CA VAL A 58 3.69 -3.46 -4.35
C VAL A 58 3.09 -2.81 -5.61
N VAL A 59 2.44 -3.60 -6.47
CA VAL A 59 1.69 -3.07 -7.61
C VAL A 59 0.54 -2.18 -7.13
N ASN A 60 -0.24 -2.63 -6.14
CA ASN A 60 -1.33 -1.84 -5.57
C ASN A 60 -0.84 -0.51 -4.97
N VAL A 61 0.28 -0.50 -4.23
CA VAL A 61 0.90 0.73 -3.70
C VAL A 61 1.23 1.71 -4.83
N THR A 62 1.87 1.21 -5.90
CA THR A 62 2.27 2.03 -7.06
C THR A 62 1.05 2.65 -7.76
N VAL A 63 -0.03 1.87 -7.91
CA VAL A 63 -1.28 2.36 -8.51
C VAL A 63 -1.93 3.43 -7.63
N ALA A 64 -2.01 3.20 -6.31
CA ALA A 64 -2.56 4.18 -5.38
C ALA A 64 -1.82 5.52 -5.46
N GLU A 65 -0.49 5.49 -5.42
CA GLU A 65 0.35 6.69 -5.50
C GLU A 65 0.16 7.44 -6.83
N THR A 66 0.16 6.71 -7.95
CA THR A 66 -0.07 7.29 -9.28
C THR A 66 -1.43 7.99 -9.40
N VAL A 67 -2.49 7.37 -8.86
CA VAL A 67 -3.85 7.93 -8.90
C VAL A 67 -3.97 9.18 -8.02
N ILE A 68 -3.33 9.17 -6.84
CA ILE A 68 -3.30 10.32 -5.93
C ILE A 68 -2.57 11.49 -6.59
N GLU A 69 -1.39 11.27 -7.19
CA GLU A 69 -0.63 12.30 -7.89
C GLU A 69 -1.41 12.91 -9.07
N ALA A 70 -2.04 12.05 -9.89
CA ALA A 70 -2.89 12.49 -11.00
C ALA A 70 -4.05 13.38 -10.53
N THR A 71 -4.64 13.07 -9.37
CA THR A 71 -5.74 13.85 -8.79
C THR A 71 -5.26 15.22 -8.29
N ARG A 72 -4.06 15.30 -7.70
CA ARG A 72 -3.46 16.58 -7.28
C ARG A 72 -3.22 17.50 -8.48
N THR A 73 -2.56 16.99 -9.52
CA THR A 73 -2.26 17.74 -10.76
C THR A 73 -3.53 18.28 -11.42
N HIS A 74 -4.61 17.48 -11.42
CA HIS A 74 -5.88 17.88 -12.01
C HIS A 74 -6.62 18.94 -11.16
N THR A 75 -6.44 18.93 -9.84
CA THR A 75 -7.01 19.96 -8.96
C THR A 75 -6.35 21.32 -9.18
N ASP A 76 -5.05 21.33 -9.48
CA ASP A 76 -4.29 22.55 -9.77
C ASP A 76 -4.71 23.19 -11.10
N THR A 77 -4.97 22.39 -12.14
CA THR A 77 -5.33 22.90 -13.49
C THR A 77 -6.75 23.49 -13.56
N ASN A 78 -7.66 23.07 -12.68
CA ASN A 78 -9.05 23.55 -12.68
C ASN A 78 -9.24 24.86 -11.89
N HIS A 79 -8.18 25.40 -11.28
CA HIS A 79 -8.14 26.71 -10.62
C HIS A 79 -7.40 27.76 -11.49
N GLU A 80 -7.52 27.69 -12.81
CA GLU A 80 -7.05 28.74 -13.75
C GLU A 80 -8.19 29.29 -14.62
#